data_AF-A0A7C5WK05-F1
#
_entry.id   AF-A0A7C5WK05-F1
#
_cell.length_a   1.000
_cell.length_b   1.000
_cell.length_c   1.000
_cell.angle_alpha   90.00
_cell.angle_beta   90.00
_cell.angle_gamma   90.00
#
_symmetry.space_group_name_H-M   'P 1'
#
loop_
_entity.id
_entity.type
_entity.pdbx_description
1 polymer ?
#
loop_
_entity_poly.entity_id
_entity_poly.type
_entity_poly.pdbx_seq_one_letter_code
_entity_poly.pdbx_strand_id
1 'polypeptide(L)' 'MMAYETLTGAKVKAKSDEEIAEEIALLREKLYTLRVQSVTEKVEDNSLFMKIRRDIARLLTEQNARRREKIEQKLAAG' A
#
# COMPACT_ATOMS: atom_id res chain seq x y z
N MET A 1 13.80 -18.65 -2.71
CA MET A 1 12.50 -18.00 -2.92
C MET A 1 12.19 -17.17 -1.67
N MET A 2 12.41 -15.86 -1.70
CA MET A 2 12.04 -14.98 -0.58
C MET A 2 10.52 -14.85 -0.54
N ALA A 3 9.90 -15.37 0.51
CA ALA A 3 8.47 -15.21 0.78
C ALA A 3 8.20 -13.72 1.08
N TYR A 4 7.84 -12.95 0.06
CA TYR A 4 7.24 -11.64 0.27
C TYR A 4 5.89 -11.92 0.96
N GLU A 5 5.75 -11.48 2.20
CA GLU A 5 4.50 -11.67 2.93
C GLU A 5 3.51 -10.61 2.43
N THR A 6 2.49 -11.03 1.69
CA THR A 6 1.45 -10.13 1.18
C THR A 6 0.81 -9.35 2.31
N LEU A 7 0.59 -8.06 2.09
CA LEU A 7 -0.11 -7.24 3.07
C LEU A 7 -1.59 -7.66 3.13
N THR A 8 -1.96 -8.41 4.16
CA THR A 8 -3.34 -8.86 4.41
C THR A 8 -4.16 -7.73 5.01
N GLY A 9 -5.48 -7.73 4.76
CA GLY A 9 -6.38 -6.67 5.25
C GLY A 9 -6.37 -6.50 6.78
N ALA A 10 -6.08 -7.57 7.54
CA ALA A 10 -5.93 -7.50 8.98
C ALA A 10 -4.67 -6.69 9.41
N LYS A 11 -3.54 -6.86 8.71
CA LYS A 11 -2.32 -6.10 8.98
C LYS A 11 -2.46 -4.63 8.60
N VAL A 12 -3.25 -4.32 7.57
CA VAL A 12 -3.57 -2.93 7.18
C VAL A 12 -4.40 -2.23 8.26
N LYS A 13 -5.42 -2.90 8.81
CA LYS A 13 -6.29 -2.34 9.85
C LYS A 13 -5.57 -2.09 11.18
N ALA A 14 -4.55 -2.88 11.49
CA ALA A 14 -3.77 -2.74 12.72
C ALA A 14 -2.82 -1.53 12.72
N LYS A 15 -2.56 -0.91 11.55
CA LYS A 15 -1.67 0.25 11.43
C LYS A 15 -2.39 1.58 11.69
N SER A 16 -1.64 2.56 12.20
CA SER A 16 -2.11 3.94 12.35
C SER A 16 -2.23 4.65 10.99
N ASP A 17 -2.93 5.79 10.95
CA ASP A 17 -3.08 6.59 9.72
C ASP A 17 -1.71 7.08 9.19
N GLU A 18 -0.76 7.39 10.09
CA GLU A 18 0.60 7.81 9.75
C GLU A 18 1.43 6.64 9.23
N GLU A 19 1.38 5.48 9.90
CA GLU A 19 2.08 4.28 9.47
C GLU A 19 1.60 3.80 8.10
N ILE A 20 0.30 3.94 7.80
CA ILE A 20 -0.26 3.64 6.48
C ILE A 20 0.35 4.57 5.42
N ALA A 21 0.50 5.86 5.71
CA ALA A 21 1.08 6.82 4.77
C ALA A 21 2.57 6.56 4.51
N GLU A 22 3.35 6.26 5.56
CA GLU A 22 4.76 5.89 5.44
C GLU A 22 4.94 4.59 4.65
N GLU A 23 4.13 3.57 4.92
CA GLU A 23 4.19 2.30 4.20
C GLU A 23 3.87 2.47 2.71
N ILE A 24 2.89 3.33 2.37
CA ILE A 24 2.59 3.67 0.97
C ILE A 24 3.81 4.31 0.29
N ALA A 25 4.53 5.21 0.98
CA ALA A 25 5.72 5.86 0.44
C ALA A 25 6.82 4.83 0.16
N LEU A 26 7.10 3.94 1.13
CA LEU A 26 8.08 2.86 1.00
C LEU A 26 7.74 1.90 -0.15
N LEU A 27 6.46 1.52 -0.30
CA LEU A 27 6.02 0.64 -1.38
C LEU A 27 6.15 1.31 -2.75
N ARG A 28 5.95 2.63 -2.84
CA ARG A 28 6.16 3.40 -4.07
C ARG A 28 7.63 3.49 -4.45
N GLU A 29 8.53 3.69 -3.48
CA GLU A 29 9.97 3.64 -3.72
C GLU A 29 10.40 2.26 -4.22
N LYS A 30 9.96 1.18 -3.54
CA LYS A 30 10.23 -0.20 -3.99
C LYS A 30 9.74 -0.45 -5.41
N LEU A 31 8.57 0.08 -5.77
CA LEU A 31 8.04 -0.01 -7.13
C LEU A 31 8.92 0.76 -8.14
N TYR A 32 9.44 1.93 -7.74
CA TYR A 32 10.37 2.70 -8.57
C TYR A 32 11.69 1.95 -8.79
N THR A 33 12.30 1.42 -7.73
CA THR A 33 13.51 0.59 -7.84
C THR A 33 13.29 -0.61 -8.75
N LEU A 34 12.16 -1.32 -8.62
CA LEU A 34 11.82 -2.44 -9.50
C LEU A 34 11.66 -2.00 -10.96
N ARG A 35 11.06 -0.83 -11.22
CA ARG A 35 10.97 -0.28 -12.59
C ARG A 35 12.34 0.01 -13.17
N VAL A 36 13.24 0.61 -12.40
CA VAL A 36 14.62 0.86 -12.84
C VAL A 36 15.34 -0.47 -13.13
N GLN A 37 15.19 -1.46 -12.25
CA GLN A 37 15.74 -2.82 -12.46
C GLN A 37 15.14 -3.55 -13.67
N SER A 38 13.90 -3.21 -14.06
CA SER A 38 13.27 -3.80 -15.25
C SER A 38 13.84 -3.30 -16.56
N VAL A 39 14.39 -2.09 -16.58
CA VAL A 39 15.03 -1.51 -17.76
C VAL A 39 16.43 -2.12 -17.97
N THR A 40 17.05 -2.65 -16.91
CA THR A 40 18.43 -3.16 -16.92
C THR A 40 18.53 -4.70 -17.03
N GLU A 41 17.47 -5.37 -17.49
CA GLU A 41 17.39 -6.82 -17.79
C GLU A 41 17.54 -7.79 -16.58
N LYS A 42 17.32 -7.35 -15.33
CA LYS A 42 17.37 -8.23 -14.14
C LYS A 42 16.14 -8.16 -13.24
N VAL A 43 14.94 -8.37 -13.79
CA VAL A 43 13.78 -8.64 -12.92
C VAL A 43 13.70 -10.13 -12.63
N GLU A 44 14.03 -10.51 -11.39
CA GLU A 44 13.93 -11.91 -10.95
C GLU A 44 12.47 -12.36 -10.78
N ASP A 45 11.56 -11.49 -10.34
CA ASP A 45 10.12 -11.80 -10.19
C ASP A 45 9.23 -10.63 -10.62
N ASN A 46 8.69 -10.71 -11.84
CA ASN A 46 7.70 -9.76 -12.38
C ASN A 46 6.39 -9.74 -11.56
N SER A 47 6.11 -10.77 -10.77
CA SER A 47 4.92 -10.84 -9.94
C SER A 47 4.96 -9.78 -8.82
N LEU A 48 6.16 -9.35 -8.39
CA LEU A 48 6.35 -8.33 -7.35
C LEU A 48 5.68 -7.00 -7.73
N PHE A 49 5.69 -6.62 -9.02
CA PHE A 49 4.98 -5.43 -9.49
C PHE A 49 3.48 -5.51 -9.21
N MET A 50 2.86 -6.67 -9.42
CA MET A 50 1.43 -6.84 -9.19
C MET A 50 1.11 -6.91 -7.70
N LYS A 51 1.98 -7.55 -6.90
CA LYS A 51 1.83 -7.67 -5.44
C LYS A 51 1.93 -6.30 -4.77
N ILE A 52 2.96 -5.53 -5.07
CA ILE A 52 3.18 -4.17 -4.52
C ILE A 52 2.03 -3.23 -4.91
N ARG A 53 1.56 -3.26 -6.17
CA ARG A 53 0.40 -2.46 -6.60
C ARG A 53 -0.87 -2.81 -5.82
N ARG A 54 -1.12 -4.10 -5.57
CA ARG A 54 -2.28 -4.53 -4.77
C ARG A 54 -2.15 -4.09 -3.31
N ASP A 55 -0.96 -4.14 -2.73
CA ASP A 55 -0.75 -3.73 -1.34
C ASP A 55 -0.94 -2.21 -1.19
N ILE A 56 -0.45 -1.40 -2.13
CA ILE A 56 -0.74 0.05 -2.17
C ILE A 56 -2.24 0.30 -2.26
N ALA A 57 -2.97 -0.42 -3.12
CA ALA A 57 -4.41 -0.25 -3.28
C ALA A 57 -5.20 -0.59 -1.99
N ARG A 58 -4.77 -1.62 -1.26
CA ARG A 58 -5.38 -1.98 0.03
C ARG A 58 -5.17 -0.89 1.07
N LEU A 59 -3.96 -0.35 1.20
CA LEU A 59 -3.65 0.75 2.11
C LEU A 59 -4.47 2.00 1.80
N LEU A 60 -4.58 2.38 0.52
CA LEU A 60 -5.38 3.53 0.10
C LEU A 60 -6.89 3.35 0.35
N THR A 61 -7.38 2.11 0.22
CA THR A 61 -8.79 1.80 0.48
C THR A 61 -9.13 1.99 1.95
N GLU A 62 -8.29 1.51 2.86
CA GLU A 62 -8.46 1.72 4.30
C GLU A 62 -8.39 3.22 4.65
N GLN A 63 -7.40 3.94 4.12
CA GLN A 63 -7.28 5.39 4.34
C GLN A 63 -8.53 6.15 3.88
N ASN A 64 -9.07 5.79 2.71
CA ASN A 64 -10.31 6.39 2.20
C ASN A 64 -11.53 6.02 3.04
N ALA A 65 -11.63 4.78 3.52
CA ALA A 65 -12.72 4.35 4.40
C ALA A 65 -12.74 5.18 5.69
N ARG A 66 -11.59 5.29 6.38
CA ARG A 66 -11.44 6.12 7.59
C ARG A 66 -11.75 7.59 7.34
N ARG A 67 -11.31 8.12 6.20
CA ARG A 67 -11.61 9.51 5.81
C ARG A 67 -13.10 9.74 5.61
N ARG A 68 -13.81 8.79 4.98
CA ARG A 68 -15.26 8.87 4.79
C ARG A 68 -16.01 8.84 6.11
N GLU A 69 -15.64 7.95 7.02
CA GLU A 69 -16.21 7.91 8.38
C GLU A 69 -16.01 9.23 9.13
N LYS A 70 -14.80 9.80 9.09
CA LYS A 70 -14.52 11.12 9.71
C LYS A 70 -15.36 12.24 9.10
N ILE A 71 -15.55 12.23 7.78
CA ILE A 71 -16.40 13.23 7.08
C ILE A 71 -17.86 13.06 7.48
N GLU A 72 -18.36 11.83 7.52
CA GLU A 72 -19.73 11.52 7.92
C GLU A 72 -20.01 11.94 9.36
N GLN A 73 -19.10 11.66 10.29
CA GLN A 73 -19.18 12.14 11.67
C GLN A 73 -19.23 13.67 11.74
N LYS A 74 -18.43 14.36 10.93
CA LYS A 74 -18.42 15.83 10.89
C LYS A 74 -19.73 16.41 10.32
N LEU A 75 -20.34 15.74 9.35
CA LEU A 75 -21.62 16.14 8.75
C LEU A 75 -22.80 15.85 9.68
N ALA A 76 -22.74 14.80 10.50
CA ALA A 76 -23.77 14.48 11.48
C ALA A 76 -23.73 15.37 12.74
N ALA A 77 -22.59 16.03 12.99
CA ALA A 77 -22.38 16.91 14.14
C ALA A 77 -22.67 18.40 13.86
N GLY A 78 -23.04 18.77 12.62
CA GLY A 78 -23.38 20.13 12.20
C GLY A 78 -24.80 20.24 11.70
#